data_AF-A0A3N5JZX9-F1
#
_entry.id   AF-A0A3N5JZX9-F1
#
_cell.length_a   1.000
_cell.length_b   1.000
_cell.length_c   1.000
_cell.angle_alpha   90.00
_cell.angle_beta   90.00
_cell.angle_gamma   90.00
#
_symmetry.space_group_name_H-M   'P 1'
#
loop_
_entity.id
_entity.type
_entity.pdbx_description
1 polymer ?
#
loop_
_entity_poly.entity_id
_entity_poly.type
_entity_poly.pdbx_seq_one_letter_code
_entity_poly.pdbx_strand_id
1 'polypeptide(L)'
;MQSLKNLWGEGGTALGAWVSLRDPLVAEVAGAAGFDYVCVDMQHGLADLAQTMVLLHAITGGSAVPIVRVPWNEPGIIGRVLDAGALGVIIPMVNSPEEAEAAVAACRYAPAGARSFGPLTAGALHGGSYYPEAN
;
A
#
# COMPACT_ATOMS: atom_id res chain seq x y z
N MET A 1 9.62 -7.94 10.28
CA MET A 1 9.35 -6.75 9.46
C MET A 1 8.73 -5.69 10.38
N GLN A 2 9.19 -4.44 10.32
CA GLN A 2 8.62 -3.39 11.16
C GLN A 2 7.24 -3.02 10.60
N SER A 3 6.18 -3.36 11.33
CA SER A 3 4.82 -2.99 10.94
C SER A 3 4.56 -1.55 11.37
N LEU A 4 4.07 -0.72 10.45
CA LEU A 4 3.63 0.64 10.79
C LEU A 4 2.56 0.63 11.89
N LYS A 5 1.70 -0.40 11.92
CA LYS A 5 0.71 -0.59 13.00
C LYS A 5 1.39 -0.75 14.36
N ASN A 6 2.53 -1.45 14.45
CA ASN A 6 3.26 -1.61 15.72
C ASN A 6 3.91 -0.29 16.14
N LEU A 7 4.57 0.40 15.20
CA LEU A 7 5.20 1.70 15.43
C LEU A 7 4.19 2.71 15.99
N TRP A 8 3.00 2.80 15.39
CA TRP A 8 1.93 3.68 15.87
C TRP A 8 1.31 3.19 17.19
N GLY A 9 1.19 1.88 17.40
CA GLY A 9 0.70 1.30 18.65
C GLY A 9 1.57 1.63 19.86
N GLU A 10 2.87 1.83 19.64
CA GLU A 10 3.84 2.25 20.66
C GLU A 10 3.91 3.79 20.83
N GLY A 11 3.09 4.54 20.09
CA GLY A 11 3.09 6.02 20.09
C GLY A 11 4.22 6.64 19.26
N GLY A 12 4.89 5.85 18.42
CA GLY A 12 5.95 6.31 17.51
C GLY A 12 5.41 7.10 16.32
N THR A 13 6.32 7.81 15.65
CA THR A 13 6.04 8.55 14.40
C THR A 13 6.70 7.84 13.22
N ALA A 14 5.95 7.66 12.13
CA ALA A 14 6.47 7.09 10.89
C ALA A 14 6.97 8.20 9.95
N LEU A 15 8.23 8.13 9.52
CA LEU A 15 8.81 8.98 8.50
C LEU A 15 8.67 8.33 7.12
N GLY A 16 8.01 9.02 6.19
CA GLY A 16 7.76 8.50 4.85
C GLY A 16 8.42 9.30 3.73
N ALA A 17 8.70 8.62 2.62
CA ALA A 17 9.05 9.25 1.34
C ALA A 17 7.90 9.17 0.34
N TRP A 18 7.82 10.15 -0.57
CA TRP A 18 6.78 10.24 -1.58
C TRP A 18 7.38 10.08 -2.99
N VAL A 19 6.87 9.11 -3.74
CA VAL A 19 7.31 8.81 -5.10
C VAL A 19 6.20 9.22 -6.08
N SER A 20 6.41 10.36 -6.74
CA SER A 20 5.53 10.86 -7.80
C SER A 20 6.06 10.56 -9.20
N LEU A 21 7.32 10.13 -9.32
CA LEU A 21 7.95 9.73 -10.58
C LEU A 21 7.76 8.23 -10.82
N ARG A 22 7.64 7.86 -12.09
CA ARG A 22 7.45 6.47 -12.55
C ARG A 22 8.78 5.70 -12.76
N ASP A 23 9.79 6.02 -11.97
CA ASP A 23 11.14 5.49 -12.12
C ASP A 23 11.47 4.44 -11.03
N PRO A 24 11.71 3.16 -11.40
CA PRO A 24 12.02 2.11 -10.44
C PRO A 24 13.32 2.35 -9.64
N LEU A 25 14.33 2.98 -10.22
CA LEU A 25 15.58 3.29 -9.52
C LEU A 25 15.33 4.30 -8.40
N VAL A 26 14.48 5.30 -8.65
CA VAL A 26 14.07 6.27 -7.62
C VAL A 26 13.34 5.56 -6.48
N ALA A 27 12.43 4.64 -6.82
CA ALA A 27 11.67 3.87 -5.83
C ALA A 27 12.56 2.91 -5.01
N GLU A 28 13.53 2.25 -5.64
CA GLU A 28 14.51 1.38 -4.98
C GLU A 28 15.39 2.16 -4.00
N VAL A 29 15.95 3.29 -4.45
CA VAL A 29 16.76 4.17 -3.61
C VAL A 29 15.93 4.69 -2.43
N ALA A 30 14.68 5.10 -2.66
CA ALA A 30 13.78 5.52 -1.59
C ALA A 30 13.50 4.38 -0.59
N GLY A 31 13.29 3.15 -1.07
CA GLY A 31 13.05 1.97 -0.24
C GLY A 31 14.23 1.61 0.67
N ALA A 32 15.46 1.90 0.23
CA ALA A 32 16.69 1.65 0.97
C ALA A 32 17.18 2.83 1.83
N ALA A 33 16.56 4.01 1.72
CA ALA A 33 17.04 5.24 2.35
C ALA A 33 16.75 5.37 3.86
N GLY A 34 16.19 4.33 4.50
CA GLY A 34 15.90 4.32 5.94
C GLY A 34 14.56 4.97 6.33
N PHE A 35 13.65 5.17 5.38
CA PHE A 35 12.26 5.55 5.67
C PHE A 35 11.46 4.37 6.24
N ASP A 36 10.48 4.66 7.09
CA ASP A 36 9.55 3.65 7.60
C ASP A 36 8.60 3.17 6.49
N TYR A 37 8.24 4.07 5.56
CA TYR A 37 7.43 3.74 4.40
C TYR A 37 7.77 4.57 3.16
N VAL A 38 7.43 4.04 2.00
CA VAL A 38 7.47 4.78 0.73
C VAL A 38 6.08 4.73 0.10
N CYS A 39 5.54 5.90 -0.21
CA CYS A 39 4.24 6.05 -0.85
C CYS A 39 4.39 6.27 -2.36
N VAL A 40 3.85 5.34 -3.16
CA VAL A 40 3.64 5.54 -4.60
C VAL A 40 2.34 6.30 -4.81
N ASP A 41 2.41 7.42 -5.52
CA ASP A 41 1.27 8.30 -5.71
C ASP A 41 0.54 8.05 -7.03
N MET A 42 -0.65 7.46 -6.97
CA MET A 42 -1.51 7.28 -8.14
C MET A 42 -2.58 8.37 -8.29
N GLN A 43 -2.67 9.32 -7.36
CA GLN A 43 -3.65 10.42 -7.46
C GLN A 43 -3.10 11.58 -8.30
N HIS A 44 -1.87 12.00 -7.99
CA HIS A 44 -1.22 13.13 -8.65
C HIS A 44 0.18 12.81 -9.18
N GLY A 45 0.70 11.62 -8.86
CA GLY A 45 1.93 11.13 -9.46
C GLY A 45 1.71 10.60 -10.88
N LEU A 46 2.81 10.19 -11.50
CA LEU A 46 2.83 9.77 -12.91
C LEU A 46 2.64 8.25 -13.10
N ALA A 47 2.46 7.50 -12.01
CA ALA A 47 2.34 6.05 -12.03
C ALA A 47 0.90 5.61 -12.28
N ASP A 48 0.69 4.80 -13.31
CA ASP A 48 -0.52 3.99 -13.44
C ASP A 48 -0.40 2.67 -12.65
N LEU A 49 -1.44 1.86 -12.63
CA LEU A 49 -1.44 0.61 -11.87
C LEU A 49 -0.32 -0.38 -12.28
N ALA A 50 0.00 -0.47 -13.58
CA ALA A 50 1.03 -1.38 -14.06
C ALA A 50 2.41 -0.92 -13.59
N GLN A 51 2.67 0.39 -13.64
CA GLN A 51 3.89 0.99 -13.11
C GLN A 51 3.96 0.85 -11.59
N THR A 52 2.85 1.09 -10.87
CA THR A 52 2.79 0.93 -9.42
C THR A 52 3.28 -0.45 -8.99
N MET A 53 2.88 -1.55 -9.66
CA MET A 53 3.40 -2.89 -9.35
C MET A 53 4.94 -2.95 -9.41
N VAL A 54 5.55 -2.37 -10.44
CA VAL A 54 7.02 -2.35 -10.60
C VAL A 54 7.69 -1.52 -9.51
N LEU A 55 7.11 -0.37 -9.17
CA LEU A 55 7.64 0.50 -8.11
C LEU A 55 7.53 -0.16 -6.73
N LEU A 56 6.42 -0.87 -6.45
CA LEU A 56 6.24 -1.63 -5.21
C LEU A 56 7.26 -2.76 -5.09
N HIS A 57 7.57 -3.47 -6.17
CA HIS A 57 8.65 -4.47 -6.19
C HIS A 57 10.00 -3.85 -5.85
N ALA A 58 10.32 -2.69 -6.45
CA ALA A 58 11.58 -1.99 -6.18
C ALA A 58 11.69 -1.56 -4.71
N ILE A 59 10.61 -1.01 -4.13
CA ILE A 59 10.56 -0.62 -2.70
C ILE A 59 10.73 -1.84 -1.78
N THR A 60 10.12 -2.97 -2.13
CA THR A 60 10.15 -4.21 -1.33
C THR A 60 11.57 -4.79 -1.19
N GLY A 61 12.50 -4.41 -2.07
CA GLY A 61 13.92 -4.77 -1.93
C GLY A 61 14.65 -4.03 -0.79
N GLY A 62 14.07 -2.95 -0.27
CA GLY A 62 14.60 -2.17 0.84
C GLY A 62 13.96 -2.51 2.20
N SER A 63 14.05 -1.57 3.15
CA SER A 63 13.48 -1.72 4.50
C SER A 63 12.12 -1.05 4.67
N ALA A 64 11.75 -0.14 3.76
CA ALA A 64 10.54 0.67 3.88
C ALA A 64 9.28 -0.14 3.51
N VAL A 65 8.18 0.12 4.20
CA VAL A 65 6.87 -0.46 3.88
C VAL A 65 6.31 0.18 2.59
N PRO A 66 5.96 -0.62 1.56
CA PRO A 66 5.38 -0.10 0.32
C PRO A 66 3.91 0.28 0.51
N ILE A 67 3.59 1.56 0.31
CA ILE A 67 2.24 2.14 0.40
C ILE A 67 1.82 2.74 -0.95
N VAL A 68 0.53 2.77 -1.24
CA VAL A 68 -0.03 3.46 -2.41
C VAL A 68 -1.06 4.50 -1.99
N ARG A 69 -0.92 5.74 -2.45
CA ARG A 69 -2.06 6.67 -2.48
C ARG A 69 -2.89 6.39 -3.72
N VAL A 70 -4.10 5.88 -3.53
CA VAL A 70 -5.01 5.57 -4.65
C VAL A 70 -5.64 6.85 -5.21
N PRO A 71 -6.14 6.84 -6.46
CA PRO A 71 -6.77 8.01 -7.06
C PRO A 71 -8.04 8.46 -6.33
N TRP A 72 -8.82 7.50 -5.81
CA TRP A 72 -10.10 7.72 -5.15
C TRP A 72 -10.47 6.57 -4.22
N ASN A 73 -11.51 6.77 -3.40
CA ASN A 73 -12.14 5.72 -2.58
C ASN A 73 -12.95 4.76 -3.47
N GLU A 74 -12.25 3.92 -4.24
CA GLU A 74 -12.84 2.99 -5.19
C GLU A 74 -12.39 1.54 -4.90
N PRO A 75 -13.31 0.64 -4.47
CA PRO A 75 -12.95 -0.72 -4.07
C PRO A 75 -12.18 -1.53 -5.12
N GLY A 76 -12.50 -1.33 -6.41
CA GLY A 76 -11.82 -2.00 -7.52
C GLY A 76 -10.34 -1.63 -7.61
N ILE A 77 -10.01 -0.35 -7.48
CA ILE A 77 -8.61 0.11 -7.51
C ILE A 77 -7.89 -0.28 -6.22
N ILE A 78 -8.53 -0.09 -5.05
CA ILE A 78 -7.97 -0.43 -3.73
C ILE A 78 -7.55 -1.92 -3.70
N GLY A 79 -8.45 -2.82 -4.11
CA GLY A 79 -8.14 -4.25 -4.17
C GLY A 79 -6.95 -4.55 -5.09
N ARG A 80 -6.89 -3.94 -6.27
CA ARG A 80 -5.82 -4.18 -7.26
C ARG A 80 -4.45 -3.67 -6.79
N VAL A 81 -4.37 -2.54 -6.10
CA VAL A 81 -3.07 -2.05 -5.60
C VAL A 81 -2.56 -2.89 -4.43
N LEU A 82 -3.46 -3.38 -3.58
CA LEU A 82 -3.12 -4.31 -2.51
C LEU A 82 -2.70 -5.67 -3.08
N ASP A 83 -3.38 -6.17 -4.13
CA ASP A 83 -2.99 -7.39 -4.83
C ASP A 83 -1.63 -7.25 -5.55
N ALA A 84 -1.30 -6.03 -5.98
CA ALA A 84 -0.01 -5.69 -6.59
C ALA A 84 1.17 -5.62 -5.61
N GLY A 85 0.92 -5.77 -4.30
CA GLY A 85 1.96 -5.85 -3.28
C GLY A 85 2.03 -4.66 -2.32
N ALA A 86 1.10 -3.70 -2.40
CA ALA A 86 1.02 -2.66 -1.38
C ALA A 86 0.64 -3.26 -0.02
N LEU A 87 1.32 -2.82 1.04
CA LEU A 87 1.04 -3.22 2.43
C LEU A 87 0.19 -2.17 3.18
N GLY A 88 -0.08 -1.04 2.53
CA GLY A 88 -1.01 -0.02 3.01
C GLY A 88 -1.49 0.86 1.86
N VAL A 89 -2.64 1.51 2.07
CA VAL A 89 -3.20 2.46 1.12
C VAL A 89 -3.57 3.77 1.82
N ILE A 90 -3.36 4.88 1.11
CA ILE A 90 -3.86 6.20 1.49
C ILE A 90 -5.05 6.51 0.60
N ILE A 91 -6.23 6.69 1.21
CA ILE A 91 -7.46 7.01 0.51
C ILE A 91 -7.68 8.53 0.58
N PRO A 92 -7.70 9.24 -0.56
CA PRO A 92 -7.89 10.68 -0.55
C PRO A 92 -9.36 11.05 -0.32
N MET A 93 -9.60 12.27 0.14
CA MET A 93 -10.93 12.91 0.19
C MET A 93 -11.99 12.12 0.96
N VAL A 94 -11.62 11.46 2.07
CA VAL A 94 -12.58 10.87 3.00
C VAL A 94 -13.12 11.97 3.91
N ASN A 95 -14.41 12.28 3.77
CA ASN A 95 -15.08 13.40 4.42
C ASN A 95 -16.26 12.96 5.33
N SER A 96 -16.56 11.67 5.40
CA SER A 96 -17.58 11.14 6.31
C SER A 96 -17.17 9.81 6.98
N PRO A 97 -17.79 9.45 8.12
CA PRO A 97 -17.62 8.14 8.73
C PRO A 97 -17.95 6.99 7.79
N GLU A 98 -19.02 7.11 7.00
CA GLU A 98 -19.46 6.09 6.05
C GLU A 98 -18.43 5.88 4.93
N GLU A 99 -17.81 6.96 4.44
CA GLU A 99 -16.71 6.87 3.47
C GLU A 99 -15.48 6.17 4.07
N ALA A 100 -15.18 6.43 5.34
CA ALA A 100 -14.09 5.75 6.05
C ALA A 100 -14.38 4.26 6.25
N GLU A 101 -15.61 3.89 6.62
CA GLU A 101 -16.04 2.50 6.73
C GLU A 101 -15.95 1.77 5.37
N ALA A 102 -16.41 2.42 4.30
CA ALA A 102 -16.30 1.88 2.94
C ALA A 102 -14.84 1.65 2.51
N ALA A 103 -13.94 2.59 2.84
CA ALA A 103 -12.51 2.47 2.59
C ALA A 103 -11.89 1.28 3.34
N VAL A 104 -12.22 1.09 4.62
CA VAL A 104 -11.74 -0.04 5.42
C VAL A 104 -12.28 -1.36 4.88
N ALA A 105 -13.57 -1.42 4.54
CA ALA A 105 -14.19 -2.61 3.96
C ALA A 105 -13.53 -3.00 2.63
N ALA A 106 -13.14 -2.03 1.80
CA ALA A 106 -12.44 -2.29 0.54
C ALA A 106 -11.03 -2.88 0.72
N CYS A 107 -10.39 -2.67 1.87
CA CYS A 107 -9.05 -3.19 2.15
C CYS A 107 -9.04 -4.65 2.63
N ARG A 108 -10.12 -5.08 3.29
CA ARG A 108 -10.20 -6.34 4.04
C ARG A 108 -10.99 -7.41 3.32
N TYR A 109 -10.54 -8.65 3.43
CA TYR A 109 -11.27 -9.82 2.93
C TYR A 109 -12.47 -10.14 3.82
N ALA A 110 -13.43 -10.92 3.28
CA ALA A 110 -14.53 -11.45 4.08
C ALA A 110 -14.00 -12.32 5.25
N PRO A 111 -14.63 -12.28 6.44
CA PRO A 111 -15.84 -11.53 6.80
C PRO A 111 -15.58 -10.10 7.30
N ALA A 112 -14.32 -9.67 7.41
CA ALA A 112 -13.96 -8.38 7.99
C ALA A 112 -14.13 -7.19 7.03
N GLY A 113 -14.36 -7.46 5.75
CA GLY A 113 -14.62 -6.48 4.70
C GLY A 113 -15.21 -7.12 3.44
N ALA A 114 -15.01 -6.45 2.32
CA ALA A 114 -15.61 -6.76 1.02
C ALA A 114 -14.59 -6.89 -0.12
N ARG A 115 -13.28 -6.91 0.17
CA ARG A 115 -12.23 -7.12 -0.82
C ARG A 115 -12.37 -8.51 -1.47
N SER A 116 -12.37 -8.55 -2.78
CA SER A 116 -12.31 -9.81 -3.54
C SER A 116 -10.92 -10.45 -3.47
N PHE A 117 -10.84 -11.77 -3.56
CA PHE A 117 -9.59 -12.52 -3.45
C PHE A 117 -8.82 -12.55 -4.79
N GLY A 118 -7.64 -11.92 -4.83
CA GLY A 118 -6.72 -11.97 -5.96
C GLY A 118 -5.22 -11.72 -5.66
N PRO A 119 -4.65 -12.07 -4.48
CA PRO A 119 -3.31 -11.64 -4.09
C PRO A 119 -2.16 -12.45 -4.72
N LEU A 120 -2.15 -12.63 -6.04
CA LEU A 120 -1.10 -13.40 -6.73
C LEU A 120 0.28 -12.78 -6.49
N THR A 121 0.43 -11.50 -6.83
CA THR A 121 1.70 -10.78 -6.71
C THR A 121 2.04 -10.52 -5.24
N ALA A 122 1.09 -10.03 -4.45
CA ALA A 122 1.31 -9.80 -3.03
C ALA A 122 1.71 -11.06 -2.24
N GLY A 123 1.09 -12.21 -2.52
CA GLY A 123 1.46 -13.48 -1.91
C GLY A 123 2.84 -13.97 -2.33
N ALA A 124 3.26 -13.69 -3.58
CA ALA A 124 4.61 -14.03 -4.04
C ALA A 124 5.69 -13.16 -3.39
N LEU A 125 5.43 -11.86 -3.20
CA LEU A 125 6.37 -10.90 -2.60
C LEU A 125 6.52 -11.08 -1.09
N HIS A 126 5.39 -11.23 -0.40
CA HIS A 126 5.33 -11.18 1.06
C HIS A 126 5.22 -12.56 1.70
N GLY A 127 5.10 -13.61 0.88
CA GLY A 127 5.08 -15.01 1.31
C GLY A 127 3.71 -15.54 1.69
N GLY A 128 3.69 -16.82 2.08
CA GLY A 128 2.45 -17.59 2.32
C GLY A 128 1.59 -17.10 3.49
N SER A 129 2.12 -16.26 4.39
CA SER A 129 1.36 -15.65 5.49
C SER A 129 0.66 -14.34 5.11
N TYR A 130 0.83 -13.84 3.87
CA TYR A 130 0.19 -12.58 3.45
C TYR A 130 -1.32 -12.59 3.68
N TYR A 131 -2.03 -13.61 3.17
CA TYR A 131 -3.50 -13.67 3.28
C TYR A 131 -4.02 -13.65 4.73
N PRO A 132 -3.54 -14.51 5.66
CA PRO A 132 -4.03 -14.48 7.04
C PRO A 132 -3.68 -13.19 7.80
N GLU A 133 -2.65 -12.46 7.36
CA GLU A 133 -2.20 -11.21 8.00
C GLU A 133 -2.74 -9.93 7.32
N ALA A 134 -3.39 -10.06 6.17
CA ALA A 134 -3.83 -8.93 5.33
C ALA A 134 -5.10 -8.20 5.85
N ASN A 135 -5.70 -8.64 6.95
CA ASN A 135 -6.89 -8.02 7.56
C ASN A 135 -6.56 -7.04 8.70
#